data_AF-A0A6C0HUM4-F1
#
_entry.id   AF-A0A6C0HUM4-F1
#
_cell.length_a   1.000
_cell.length_b   1.000
_cell.length_c   1.000
_cell.angle_alpha   90.00
_cell.angle_beta   90.00
_cell.angle_gamma   90.00
#
_symmetry.space_group_name_H-M   'P 1'
#
loop_
_entity.id
_entity.type
_entity.pdbx_description
1 polymer ?
#
loop_
_entity_poly.entity_id
_entity_poly.type
_entity_poly.pdbx_seq_one_letter_code
_entity_poly.pdbx_strand_id
1 'polypeptide(L)'
;MLSIIQNIPNVKTYPLTYVFEHMKLQHKPNTLWLEFGVASGTTINYISQFTKEKVYGFDSFEGLPEKWRDGFDKGAFDRNGDLPPVNRNVELIKGWFNETLLTFIQTKNEKVSFIHMDADLYSSTKYIFDVLKDYIDTECIVVFDELVNYPGFDGDKGELKAFYEFITENKVDYEWIGMNGTPTGMSGYDHENVAVIIHSVN
;
A
#
# COMPACT_ATOMS: atom_id res chain seq x y z
N MET A 1 -15.45 6.12 10.05
CA MET A 1 -14.74 5.25 9.10
C MET A 1 -15.59 4.93 7.88
N LEU A 2 -16.66 4.13 7.96
CA LEU A 2 -17.44 3.74 6.77
C LEU A 2 -17.99 4.87 5.87
N SER A 3 -18.15 6.09 6.40
CA SER A 3 -18.58 7.24 5.61
C SER A 3 -17.57 7.64 4.53
N ILE A 4 -16.26 7.41 4.72
CA ILE A 4 -15.24 7.85 3.77
C ILE A 4 -15.22 7.00 2.50
N ILE A 5 -15.71 5.76 2.55
CA ILE A 5 -15.66 4.82 1.42
C ILE A 5 -16.91 4.83 0.55
N GLN A 6 -17.99 5.50 0.95
CA GLN A 6 -19.30 5.42 0.25
C GLN A 6 -19.25 5.94 -1.19
N ASN A 7 -18.29 6.82 -1.51
CA ASN A 7 -18.19 7.49 -2.80
C ASN A 7 -16.95 7.07 -3.60
N ILE A 8 -16.37 5.90 -3.32
CA ILE A 8 -15.26 5.37 -4.12
C ILE A 8 -15.75 5.11 -5.55
N PRO A 9 -15.16 5.74 -6.59
CA PRO A 9 -15.56 5.52 -7.97
C PRO A 9 -15.30 4.08 -8.45
N ASN A 10 -16.14 3.60 -9.36
CA ASN A 10 -15.90 2.33 -10.05
C ASN A 10 -15.03 2.55 -11.30
N VAL A 11 -13.77 2.14 -11.26
CA VAL A 11 -12.83 2.21 -12.39
C VAL A 11 -12.87 0.97 -13.31
N LYS A 12 -13.71 -0.03 -12.98
CA LYS A 12 -14.02 -1.23 -13.79
C LYS A 12 -12.82 -2.13 -14.10
N THR A 13 -11.75 -2.00 -13.35
CA THR A 13 -10.54 -2.84 -13.42
C THR A 13 -9.79 -2.74 -12.10
N TYR A 14 -8.75 -3.57 -11.91
CA TYR A 14 -7.89 -3.49 -10.73
C TYR A 14 -7.28 -2.08 -10.60
N PRO A 15 -7.34 -1.43 -9.43
CA PRO A 15 -6.85 -0.07 -9.24
C PRO A 15 -5.38 0.10 -9.62
N LEU A 16 -4.53 -0.88 -9.32
CA LEU A 16 -3.12 -0.86 -9.72
C LEU A 16 -2.96 -0.82 -11.25
N THR A 17 -3.72 -1.66 -11.96
CA THR A 17 -3.78 -1.65 -13.43
C THR A 17 -4.34 -0.34 -13.97
N TYR A 18 -5.37 0.22 -13.32
CA TYR A 18 -5.93 1.51 -13.71
C TYR A 18 -4.90 2.65 -13.60
N VAL A 19 -4.21 2.75 -12.47
CA VAL A 19 -3.19 3.77 -12.22
C VAL A 19 -2.07 3.71 -13.26
N PHE A 20 -1.55 2.51 -13.57
CA PHE A 20 -0.41 2.39 -14.49
C PHE A 20 -0.79 2.38 -15.97
N GLU A 21 -1.86 1.69 -16.36
CA GLU A 21 -2.19 1.52 -17.78
C GLU A 21 -3.15 2.59 -18.31
N HIS A 22 -4.07 3.08 -17.47
CA HIS A 22 -5.09 4.06 -17.89
C HIS A 22 -4.68 5.49 -17.54
N MET A 23 -4.33 5.76 -16.28
CA MET A 23 -3.83 7.07 -15.85
C MET A 23 -2.40 7.33 -16.33
N LYS A 24 -1.66 6.26 -16.67
CA LYS A 24 -0.27 6.33 -17.14
C LYS A 24 0.64 7.04 -16.15
N LEU A 25 0.53 6.68 -14.87
CA LEU A 25 1.38 7.24 -13.81
C LEU A 25 2.85 7.23 -14.25
N GLN A 26 3.48 8.41 -14.18
CA GLN A 26 4.89 8.58 -14.47
C GLN A 26 5.66 8.78 -13.18
N HIS A 27 6.85 8.20 -13.10
CA HIS A 27 7.73 8.39 -11.96
C HIS A 27 8.19 9.84 -11.88
N LYS A 28 7.87 10.53 -10.77
CA LYS A 28 8.28 11.92 -10.60
C LYS A 28 9.78 12.02 -10.31
N PRO A 29 10.49 13.04 -10.83
CA PRO A 29 11.91 13.23 -10.54
C PRO A 29 12.17 13.39 -9.03
N ASN A 30 13.25 12.78 -8.52
CA ASN A 30 13.68 12.86 -7.11
C ASN A 30 12.60 12.43 -6.11
N THR A 31 11.82 11.41 -6.47
CA THR A 31 10.83 10.79 -5.58
C THR A 31 11.02 9.27 -5.56
N LEU A 32 10.36 8.62 -4.61
CA LEU A 32 10.42 7.18 -4.41
C LEU A 32 9.09 6.52 -4.75
N TRP A 33 9.19 5.31 -5.30
CA TRP A 33 8.10 4.34 -5.42
C TRP A 33 8.34 3.18 -4.46
N LEU A 34 7.37 2.92 -3.59
CA LEU A 34 7.49 1.94 -2.50
C LEU A 34 6.38 0.88 -2.60
N GLU A 35 6.71 -0.38 -2.36
CA GLU A 35 5.76 -1.46 -2.09
C GLU A 35 6.01 -2.01 -0.67
N PHE A 36 4.94 -2.23 0.09
CA PHE A 36 4.97 -2.84 1.42
C PHE A 36 4.19 -4.14 1.38
N GLY A 37 4.87 -5.28 1.61
CA GLY A 37 4.35 -6.61 1.31
C GLY A 37 4.72 -7.03 -0.11
N VAL A 38 5.78 -7.83 -0.26
CA VAL A 38 6.35 -8.20 -1.56
C VAL A 38 6.09 -9.67 -1.87
N ALA A 39 6.18 -10.53 -0.85
CA ALA A 39 6.03 -11.98 -0.92
C ALA A 39 6.77 -12.61 -2.13
N SER A 40 6.03 -12.98 -3.17
CA SER A 40 6.54 -13.62 -4.39
C SER A 40 7.30 -12.69 -5.34
N GLY A 41 7.21 -11.37 -5.13
CA GLY A 41 7.76 -10.36 -6.01
C GLY A 41 6.93 -10.09 -7.27
N THR A 42 5.75 -10.70 -7.41
CA THR A 42 4.91 -10.55 -8.61
C THR A 42 4.48 -9.09 -8.81
N THR A 43 3.97 -8.43 -7.77
CA THR A 43 3.43 -7.06 -7.87
C THR A 43 4.53 -6.01 -8.04
N ILE A 44 5.63 -6.05 -7.26
CA ILE A 44 6.78 -5.16 -7.51
C ILE A 44 7.40 -5.33 -8.90
N ASN A 45 7.43 -6.56 -9.44
CA ASN A 45 7.91 -6.80 -10.80
C ASN A 45 6.96 -6.25 -11.86
N TYR A 46 5.66 -6.18 -11.59
CA TYR A 46 4.71 -5.47 -12.44
C TYR A 46 4.92 -3.95 -12.35
N ILE A 47 4.96 -3.39 -11.14
CA ILE A 47 5.15 -1.95 -10.89
C ILE A 47 6.45 -1.44 -11.56
N SER A 48 7.54 -2.18 -11.42
CA SER A 48 8.85 -1.80 -11.96
C SER A 48 8.94 -1.74 -13.49
N GLN A 49 7.94 -2.26 -14.22
CA GLN A 49 7.88 -2.15 -15.69
C GLN A 49 7.51 -0.73 -16.15
N PHE A 50 6.87 0.06 -15.28
CA PHE A 50 6.37 1.40 -15.60
C PHE A 50 7.37 2.52 -15.30
N THR A 51 8.57 2.19 -14.84
CA THR A 51 9.65 3.16 -14.59
C THR A 51 11.02 2.59 -14.94
N LYS A 52 11.97 3.48 -15.23
CA LYS A 52 13.39 3.13 -15.33
C LYS A 52 14.14 3.33 -14.01
N GLU A 53 13.54 4.07 -13.09
CA GLU A 53 14.07 4.33 -11.76
C GLU A 53 13.90 3.11 -10.86
N LYS A 54 14.50 3.18 -9.67
CA LYS A 54 14.40 2.12 -8.66
C LYS A 54 13.00 2.08 -8.04
N VAL A 55 12.47 0.88 -7.88
CA VAL A 55 11.31 0.58 -7.04
C VAL A 55 11.77 -0.19 -5.82
N TYR A 56 11.30 0.19 -4.63
CA TYR A 56 11.76 -0.37 -3.37
C TYR A 56 10.67 -1.22 -2.73
N GLY A 57 10.98 -2.48 -2.42
CA GLY A 57 10.04 -3.42 -1.80
C GLY A 57 10.43 -3.74 -0.37
N PHE A 58 9.53 -3.55 0.59
CA PHE A 58 9.72 -3.86 1.99
C PHE A 58 8.96 -5.12 2.36
N ASP A 59 9.64 -6.09 2.97
CA ASP A 59 9.04 -7.31 3.47
C ASP A 59 9.97 -7.99 4.49
N SER A 60 9.41 -8.67 5.48
CA SER A 60 10.19 -9.54 6.37
C SER A 60 10.68 -10.79 5.62
N PHE A 61 9.87 -11.25 4.66
CA PHE A 61 9.94 -12.57 4.04
C PHE A 61 9.80 -13.73 5.04
N GLU A 62 9.35 -13.42 6.25
CA GLU A 62 9.13 -14.33 7.39
C GLU A 62 7.62 -14.46 7.71
N GLY A 63 6.76 -13.94 6.83
CA GLY A 63 5.31 -13.97 6.93
C GLY A 63 4.74 -12.95 7.91
N LEU A 64 3.44 -13.08 8.22
CA LEU A 64 2.74 -12.15 9.10
C LEU A 64 3.28 -12.17 10.54
N PRO A 65 3.46 -11.02 11.21
CA PRO A 65 3.93 -10.95 12.59
C PRO A 65 2.86 -11.37 13.61
N GLU A 66 1.58 -11.26 13.24
CA GLU A 66 0.40 -11.59 14.05
C GLU A 66 -0.75 -12.11 13.16
N LYS A 67 -1.81 -12.65 13.78
CA LYS A 67 -3.00 -13.11 13.05
C LYS A 67 -3.73 -11.92 12.42
N TRP A 68 -4.04 -12.03 11.14
CA TRP A 68 -4.83 -11.04 10.40
C TRP A 68 -6.33 -11.33 10.46
N ARG A 69 -6.79 -12.34 9.72
CA ARG A 69 -8.19 -12.80 9.62
C ARG A 69 -8.28 -14.32 9.64
N ASP A 70 -9.50 -14.88 9.65
CA ASP A 70 -9.65 -16.33 9.61
C ASP A 70 -9.06 -16.91 8.32
N GLY A 71 -8.24 -17.95 8.46
CA GLY A 71 -7.44 -18.52 7.36
C GLY A 71 -6.02 -17.95 7.23
N PHE A 72 -5.71 -16.84 7.93
CA PHE A 72 -4.40 -16.16 7.86
C PHE A 72 -3.83 -15.95 9.26
N ASP A 73 -3.22 -17.00 9.80
CA ASP A 73 -2.53 -16.98 11.08
C ASP A 73 -1.13 -16.33 10.98
N LYS A 74 -0.51 -16.10 12.14
CA LYS A 74 0.89 -15.67 12.22
C LYS A 74 1.79 -16.60 11.39
N GLY A 75 2.69 -16.02 10.59
CA GLY A 75 3.56 -16.76 9.67
C GLY A 75 2.90 -17.11 8.32
N ALA A 76 1.66 -16.70 8.06
CA ALA A 76 1.12 -16.75 6.70
C ALA A 76 2.02 -15.96 5.75
N PHE A 77 2.18 -16.47 4.52
CA PHE A 77 3.04 -15.92 3.46
C PHE A 77 4.56 -16.00 3.72
N ASP A 78 5.00 -16.74 4.75
CA ASP A 78 6.42 -16.97 5.02
C ASP A 78 7.14 -17.59 3.81
N ARG A 79 8.31 -17.04 3.50
CA ARG A 79 9.22 -17.51 2.45
C ARG A 79 10.51 -18.09 3.01
N ASN A 80 10.49 -18.50 4.28
CA ASN A 80 11.65 -18.91 5.06
C ASN A 80 12.76 -17.86 5.07
N GLY A 81 12.38 -16.58 4.93
CA GLY A 81 13.32 -15.47 4.79
C GLY A 81 14.01 -15.34 3.42
N ASP A 82 13.64 -16.14 2.42
CA ASP A 82 14.24 -16.09 1.08
C ASP A 82 13.72 -14.89 0.28
N LEU A 83 14.61 -14.23 -0.47
CA LEU A 83 14.23 -13.17 -1.40
C LEU A 83 13.68 -13.76 -2.72
N PRO A 84 12.67 -13.13 -3.35
CA PRO A 84 12.14 -13.60 -4.63
C PRO A 84 13.03 -13.09 -5.77
N PRO A 85 12.96 -13.73 -6.95
CA PRO A 85 13.54 -13.14 -8.14
C PRO A 85 12.81 -11.84 -8.50
N VAL A 86 13.57 -10.77 -8.71
CA VAL A 86 13.03 -9.44 -9.08
C VAL A 86 13.75 -8.83 -10.27
N ASN A 87 13.07 -7.87 -10.91
CA ASN A 87 13.61 -7.09 -12.01
C ASN A 87 14.84 -6.27 -11.57
N ARG A 88 15.69 -5.94 -12.52
CA ARG A 88 16.98 -5.24 -12.27
C ARG A 88 16.86 -3.88 -11.58
N ASN A 89 15.71 -3.22 -11.69
CA ASN A 89 15.42 -1.92 -11.09
C ASN A 89 14.59 -2.05 -9.81
N VAL A 90 14.51 -3.25 -9.23
CA VAL A 90 13.91 -3.48 -7.93
C VAL A 90 15.00 -3.64 -6.89
N GLU A 91 14.84 -2.98 -5.74
CA GLU A 91 15.68 -3.15 -4.57
C GLU A 91 14.80 -3.64 -3.41
N LEU A 92 15.16 -4.77 -2.80
CA LEU A 92 14.41 -5.37 -1.70
C LEU A 92 15.05 -5.03 -0.37
N ILE A 93 14.23 -4.54 0.55
CA ILE A 93 14.61 -4.21 1.92
C ILE A 93 14.00 -5.29 2.81
N LYS A 94 14.84 -6.25 3.21
CA LYS A 94 14.44 -7.32 4.11
C LYS A 94 14.39 -6.83 5.56
N GLY A 95 13.28 -7.09 6.22
CA GLY A 95 13.07 -6.89 7.66
C GLY A 95 11.67 -6.37 7.96
N TRP A 96 11.30 -6.34 9.24
CA TRP A 96 10.03 -5.76 9.65
C TRP A 96 10.00 -4.26 9.36
N PHE A 97 8.82 -3.71 9.05
CA PHE A 97 8.69 -2.29 8.69
C PHE A 97 9.24 -1.37 9.78
N ASN A 98 9.01 -1.73 11.06
CA ASN A 98 9.49 -0.99 12.23
C ASN A 98 11.00 -1.05 12.47
N GLU A 99 11.72 -1.92 11.76
CA GLU A 99 13.16 -2.05 11.84
C GLU A 99 13.87 -1.43 10.62
N THR A 100 13.15 -1.24 9.51
CA THR A 100 13.74 -0.93 8.21
C THR A 100 13.33 0.43 7.65
N LEU A 101 12.04 0.77 7.72
CA LEU A 101 11.48 1.90 6.96
C LEU A 101 12.01 3.26 7.43
N LEU A 102 12.08 3.47 8.75
CA LEU A 102 12.52 4.76 9.30
C LEU A 102 13.95 5.10 8.89
N THR A 103 14.88 4.16 9.04
CA THR A 103 16.27 4.37 8.65
C THR A 103 16.41 4.53 7.14
N PHE A 104 15.66 3.75 6.36
CA PHE A 104 15.65 3.87 4.90
C PHE A 104 15.23 5.27 4.46
N ILE A 105 14.07 5.76 4.92
CA ILE A 105 13.51 7.02 4.42
C ILE A 105 14.34 8.22 4.85
N GLN A 106 14.91 8.18 6.07
CA GLN A 106 15.87 9.20 6.54
C GLN A 106 17.17 9.21 5.73
N THR A 107 17.63 8.03 5.29
CA THR A 107 18.85 7.91 4.48
C THR A 107 18.64 8.38 3.04
N LYS A 108 17.51 8.03 2.43
CA LYS A 108 17.14 8.52 1.09
C LYS A 108 16.88 10.02 1.13
N ASN A 109 16.14 10.48 2.13
CA ASN A 109 15.71 11.86 2.29
C ASN A 109 15.03 12.43 1.03
N GLU A 110 14.19 11.61 0.41
CA GLU A 110 13.44 11.90 -0.82
C GLU A 110 11.94 11.81 -0.54
N LYS A 111 11.14 12.52 -1.35
CA LYS A 111 9.69 12.45 -1.27
C LYS A 111 9.16 11.14 -1.86
N VAL A 112 7.98 10.68 -1.45
CA VAL A 112 7.33 9.46 -1.94
C VAL A 112 6.15 9.85 -2.82
N SER A 113 6.19 9.46 -4.10
CA SER A 113 5.14 9.79 -5.08
C SER A 113 4.21 8.63 -5.42
N PHE A 114 4.58 7.41 -5.01
CA PHE A 114 3.75 6.22 -5.18
C PHE A 114 3.97 5.22 -4.05
N ILE A 115 2.88 4.67 -3.52
CA ILE A 115 2.87 3.63 -2.50
C ILE A 115 1.92 2.52 -2.95
N HIS A 116 2.42 1.29 -3.03
CA HIS A 116 1.59 0.09 -3.01
C HIS A 116 1.55 -0.44 -1.57
N MET A 117 0.36 -0.41 -0.96
CA MET A 117 0.10 -0.81 0.42
C MET A 117 -0.54 -2.19 0.40
N ASP A 118 0.26 -3.23 0.68
CA ASP A 118 -0.15 -4.63 0.75
C ASP A 118 0.32 -5.21 2.10
N ALA A 119 -0.05 -4.49 3.18
CA ALA A 119 0.49 -4.73 4.51
C ALA A 119 -0.42 -5.58 5.39
N ASP A 120 -1.66 -5.84 4.92
CA ASP A 120 -2.78 -6.56 5.52
C ASP A 120 -3.31 -5.98 6.85
N LEU A 121 -2.38 -5.72 7.75
CA LEU A 121 -2.59 -5.39 9.15
C LEU A 121 -2.66 -3.88 9.38
N TYR A 122 -3.56 -3.49 10.28
CA TYR A 122 -3.64 -2.14 10.84
C TYR A 122 -2.31 -1.69 11.43
N SER A 123 -1.66 -2.52 12.25
CA SER A 123 -0.43 -2.18 12.96
C SER A 123 0.72 -1.83 11.99
N SER A 124 0.88 -2.65 10.96
CA SER A 124 1.81 -2.42 9.85
C SER A 124 1.49 -1.13 9.09
N THR A 125 0.24 -0.99 8.64
CA THR A 125 -0.21 0.16 7.83
C THR A 125 -0.10 1.49 8.58
N LYS A 126 -0.48 1.50 9.86
CA LYS A 126 -0.38 2.69 10.73
C LYS A 126 1.07 3.12 10.90
N TYR A 127 1.97 2.16 11.15
CA TYR A 127 3.39 2.46 11.28
C TYR A 127 3.97 3.06 9.98
N ILE A 128 3.60 2.52 8.82
CA ILE A 128 4.03 3.04 7.51
C ILE A 128 3.61 4.50 7.35
N PHE A 129 2.34 4.83 7.60
CA PHE A 129 1.86 6.21 7.51
C PHE A 129 2.54 7.14 8.51
N ASP A 130 2.73 6.70 9.76
CA ASP A 130 3.37 7.52 10.80
C ASP A 130 4.82 7.89 10.45
N VAL A 131 5.55 6.99 9.80
CA VAL A 131 6.92 7.23 9.33
C VAL A 131 6.94 8.08 8.05
N LEU A 132 6.02 7.83 7.12
CA LEU A 132 6.06 8.44 5.79
C LEU A 132 5.34 9.79 5.70
N LYS A 133 4.52 10.19 6.67
CA LYS A 133 3.68 11.41 6.56
C LYS A 133 4.44 12.66 6.09
N ASP A 134 5.66 12.87 6.58
CA ASP A 134 6.48 14.04 6.23
C ASP A 134 7.24 13.87 4.89
N TYR A 135 7.24 12.65 4.36
CA TYR A 135 7.87 12.27 3.09
C TYR A 135 6.87 12.09 1.96
N ILE A 136 5.56 12.01 2.21
CA ILE A 136 4.54 11.95 1.15
C ILE A 136 4.65 13.22 0.28
N ASP A 137 4.73 13.02 -1.03
CA ASP A 137 4.77 14.08 -2.03
C ASP A 137 3.37 14.65 -2.30
N THR A 138 3.32 15.85 -2.86
CA THR A 138 2.08 16.39 -3.44
C THR A 138 1.65 15.55 -4.64
N GLU A 139 0.36 15.21 -4.76
CA GLU A 139 -0.16 14.26 -5.77
C GLU A 139 0.47 12.85 -5.64
N CYS A 140 0.68 12.36 -4.42
CA CYS A 140 1.13 10.99 -4.19
C CYS A 140 -0.03 10.01 -4.42
N ILE A 141 0.20 8.94 -5.17
CA ILE A 141 -0.81 7.89 -5.34
C ILE A 141 -0.54 6.75 -4.36
N VAL A 142 -1.57 6.35 -3.61
CA VAL A 142 -1.55 5.16 -2.78
C VAL A 142 -2.55 4.15 -3.35
N VAL A 143 -2.10 2.93 -3.58
CA VAL A 143 -2.95 1.80 -3.97
C VAL A 143 -2.92 0.79 -2.84
N PHE A 144 -4.06 0.58 -2.20
CA PHE A 144 -4.26 -0.43 -1.17
C PHE A 144 -4.64 -1.76 -1.82
N ASP A 145 -4.05 -2.86 -1.36
CA ASP A 145 -4.45 -4.20 -1.80
C ASP A 145 -5.74 -4.64 -1.11
N GLU A 146 -5.89 -4.32 0.18
CA GLU A 146 -6.92 -4.87 1.06
C GLU A 146 -7.60 -3.77 1.91
N LEU A 147 -8.33 -2.86 1.26
CA LEU A 147 -9.00 -1.74 1.96
C LEU A 147 -10.47 -2.02 2.30
N VAL A 148 -11.21 -2.69 1.40
CA VAL A 148 -12.68 -2.84 1.52
C VAL A 148 -13.16 -4.25 1.21
N ASN A 149 -14.47 -4.51 1.36
CA ASN A 149 -15.15 -5.69 0.81
C ASN A 149 -14.78 -7.07 1.35
N TYR A 150 -14.08 -7.16 2.49
CA TYR A 150 -13.79 -8.44 3.14
C TYR A 150 -14.25 -8.49 4.60
N PRO A 151 -14.54 -9.66 5.19
CA PRO A 151 -14.97 -9.73 6.58
C PRO A 151 -13.95 -9.11 7.56
N GLY A 152 -14.38 -8.07 8.28
CA GLY A 152 -13.58 -7.38 9.30
C GLY A 152 -12.82 -6.14 8.84
N PHE A 153 -12.88 -5.77 7.55
CA PHE A 153 -12.25 -4.54 7.02
C PHE A 153 -12.74 -3.26 7.70
N ASP A 154 -13.99 -3.26 8.17
CA ASP A 154 -14.66 -2.14 8.82
C ASP A 154 -14.44 -2.10 10.34
N GLY A 155 -13.60 -3.00 10.86
CA GLY A 155 -13.17 -3.03 12.26
C GLY A 155 -11.83 -2.31 12.49
N ASP A 156 -11.13 -2.69 13.56
CA ASP A 156 -9.92 -2.00 14.03
C ASP A 156 -8.61 -2.68 13.60
N LYS A 157 -8.67 -3.64 12.66
CA LYS A 157 -7.53 -4.53 12.34
C LYS A 157 -6.96 -4.40 10.94
N GLY A 158 -7.63 -3.66 10.05
CA GLY A 158 -7.24 -3.57 8.64
C GLY A 158 -6.70 -2.19 8.24
N GLU A 159 -6.37 -2.08 6.95
CA GLU A 159 -5.79 -0.89 6.34
C GLU A 159 -6.75 0.31 6.40
N LEU A 160 -8.06 0.08 6.29
CA LEU A 160 -9.07 1.14 6.33
C LEU A 160 -9.05 1.92 7.66
N LYS A 161 -8.80 1.22 8.77
CA LYS A 161 -8.65 1.84 10.09
C LYS A 161 -7.43 2.75 10.15
N ALA A 162 -6.28 2.24 9.69
CA ALA A 162 -5.04 2.99 9.67
C ALA A 162 -5.13 4.22 8.76
N PHE A 163 -5.72 4.07 7.57
CA PHE A 163 -5.95 5.19 6.65
C PHE A 163 -6.92 6.22 7.24
N TYR A 164 -8.01 5.79 7.87
CA TYR A 164 -8.96 6.69 8.52
C TYR A 164 -8.31 7.52 9.64
N GLU A 165 -7.48 6.91 10.47
CA GLU A 165 -6.72 7.64 11.49
C GLU A 165 -5.70 8.58 10.85
N PHE A 166 -4.95 8.13 9.85
CA PHE A 166 -4.01 8.98 9.12
C PHE A 166 -4.67 10.26 8.59
N ILE A 167 -5.82 10.17 7.92
CA ILE A 167 -6.51 11.36 7.35
C ILE A 167 -7.24 12.23 8.39
N THR A 168 -7.49 11.72 9.60
CA THR A 168 -8.18 12.48 10.66
C THR A 168 -7.22 13.09 11.66
N GLU A 169 -6.07 12.46 11.88
CA GLU A 169 -4.97 12.94 12.72
C GLU A 169 -4.07 13.94 11.98
N ASN A 170 -4.01 13.86 10.66
CA ASN A 170 -3.24 14.75 9.79
C ASN A 170 -4.19 15.50 8.85
N LYS A 171 -3.88 16.74 8.44
CA LYS A 171 -4.75 17.49 7.50
C LYS A 171 -4.47 17.04 6.08
N VAL A 172 -4.92 15.82 5.77
CA VAL A 172 -4.72 15.18 4.47
C VAL A 172 -5.80 15.64 3.50
N ASP A 173 -5.37 16.25 2.40
CA ASP A 173 -6.23 16.52 1.24
C ASP A 173 -6.09 15.34 0.27
N TYR A 174 -7.18 14.66 -0.04
CA TYR A 174 -7.18 13.44 -0.84
C TYR A 174 -8.45 13.30 -1.68
N GLU A 175 -8.33 12.54 -2.77
CA GLU A 175 -9.43 12.15 -3.64
C GLU A 175 -9.34 10.66 -3.98
N TRP A 176 -10.49 9.96 -3.98
CA TRP A 176 -10.53 8.57 -4.43
C TRP A 176 -10.34 8.48 -5.94
N ILE A 177 -9.34 7.71 -6.38
CA ILE A 177 -9.21 7.33 -7.79
C ILE A 177 -10.27 6.27 -8.11
N GLY A 178 -10.37 5.24 -7.27
CA GLY A 178 -11.45 4.26 -7.34
C GLY A 178 -11.06 2.81 -7.07
N MET A 179 -12.04 1.94 -7.26
CA MET A 179 -11.98 0.49 -7.09
C MET A 179 -12.57 -0.24 -8.28
N ASN A 180 -12.36 -1.56 -8.37
CA ASN A 180 -13.15 -2.37 -9.28
C ASN A 180 -14.53 -2.63 -8.66
N GLY A 181 -15.61 -2.10 -9.23
CA GLY A 181 -16.94 -2.26 -8.63
C GLY A 181 -17.28 -1.19 -7.58
N THR A 182 -17.90 -1.58 -6.48
CA THR A 182 -18.40 -0.69 -5.43
C THR A 182 -18.21 -1.32 -4.05
N PRO A 183 -18.21 -0.53 -2.96
CA PRO A 183 -18.22 -1.10 -1.62
C PRO A 183 -19.49 -1.92 -1.36
N THR A 184 -19.35 -3.21 -1.07
CA THR A 184 -20.43 -4.17 -0.78
C THR A 184 -20.47 -4.60 0.69
N GLY A 185 -19.56 -4.09 1.52
CA GLY A 185 -19.46 -4.45 2.93
C GLY A 185 -18.85 -5.84 3.14
N MET A 186 -19.10 -6.46 4.30
CA MET A 186 -18.46 -7.72 4.73
C MET A 186 -18.96 -9.00 4.03
N SER A 187 -19.68 -8.88 2.90
CA SER A 187 -20.41 -10.02 2.31
C SER A 187 -19.66 -10.79 1.21
N GLY A 188 -18.39 -10.43 0.93
CA GLY A 188 -17.60 -11.05 -0.13
C GLY A 188 -16.10 -11.05 0.15
N TYR A 189 -15.32 -11.36 -0.90
CA TYR A 189 -13.86 -11.24 -1.00
C TYR A 189 -13.51 -10.70 -2.40
N ASP A 190 -14.41 -9.89 -2.95
CA ASP A 190 -14.28 -9.39 -4.32
C ASP A 190 -13.95 -7.90 -4.27
N HIS A 191 -12.88 -7.56 -4.97
CA HIS A 191 -12.46 -6.17 -5.22
C HIS A 191 -12.15 -5.39 -3.94
N GLU A 192 -11.22 -5.92 -3.15
CA GLU A 192 -10.79 -5.34 -1.89
C GLU A 192 -9.86 -4.12 -2.10
N ASN A 193 -9.23 -4.03 -3.27
CA ASN A 193 -8.24 -3.00 -3.62
C ASN A 193 -8.89 -1.65 -3.91
N VAL A 194 -8.22 -0.56 -3.50
CA VAL A 194 -8.67 0.82 -3.76
C VAL A 194 -7.46 1.73 -4.01
N ALA A 195 -7.58 2.62 -5.00
CA ALA A 195 -6.59 3.67 -5.24
C ALA A 195 -7.09 5.04 -4.76
N VAL A 196 -6.18 5.82 -4.18
CA VAL A 196 -6.39 7.20 -3.71
C VAL A 196 -5.23 8.07 -4.17
N ILE A 197 -5.52 9.34 -4.46
CA ILE A 197 -4.51 10.37 -4.64
C ILE A 197 -4.51 11.29 -3.41
N ILE A 198 -3.32 11.56 -2.86
CA ILE A 198 -3.09 12.49 -1.77
C ILE A 198 -2.53 13.77 -2.39
N HIS A 199 -3.31 14.85 -2.37
CA HIS A 199 -2.89 16.16 -2.85
C HIS A 199 -1.90 16.82 -1.87
N SER A 200 -2.12 16.69 -0.56
CA SER A 200 -1.20 17.19 0.46
C SER A 200 -1.40 16.55 1.84
N VAL A 201 -0.36 16.62 2.66
CA VAL A 201 -0.40 16.29 4.10
C VAL A 201 0.11 17.53 4.84
N ASN A 202 -0.74 18.18 5.66
CA ASN A 202 -0.43 19.43 6.36
C ASN A 202 -0.51 19.33 7.88
#